data_AF-A0A453AVU0-F1
#
_entry.id   AF-A0A453AVU0-F1
#
_cell.length_a   1.000
_cell.length_b   1.000
_cell.length_c   1.000
_cell.angle_alpha   90.00
_cell.angle_beta   90.00
_cell.angle_gamma   90.00
#
_symmetry.space_group_name_H-M   'P 1'
#
loop_
_entity.id
_entity.type
_entity.pdbx_description
1 polymer ?
#
loop_
_entity_poly.entity_id
_entity_poly.type
_entity_poly.pdbx_seq_one_letter_code
_entity_poly.pdbx_strand_id
1 'polypeptide(L)'
;LEFSDRDVLDEVEIRHLLIEHVGHRCCWGSRPARTWKITSIEDCNVYVGTLETFIEERDTILKKEPYDGGKIDGRDKGPVLGVWELDLRSEFPMLFVPEKEVMVKIPHSEITEKCLDCEGRGEAPCPTCNAGQQHGFYKANQMTRCSVCHGRGLLAHQDGSDSVCGMCNGQGMLPCIACASRGLVTCQTCNGCGSLLAQSTAHVRWKTLTARKVSATTGAASVPDEVFHRAQGVQLCNIQAYQCTPAFFADSYP
;
A
#
# COMPACT_ATOMS: atom_id res chain seq x y z
N LEU A 1 19.28 3.87 -46.05
CA LEU A 1 18.41 4.92 -46.62
C LEU A 1 19.26 6.18 -46.62
N GLU A 2 19.62 6.63 -47.82
CA GLU A 2 20.44 7.82 -48.03
C GLU A 2 19.75 9.02 -47.38
N PHE A 3 20.42 9.64 -46.41
CA PHE A 3 20.00 10.95 -45.90
C PHE A 3 20.22 11.94 -47.03
N SER A 4 19.12 12.35 -47.67
CA SER A 4 19.12 13.46 -48.61
C SER A 4 19.46 14.73 -47.81
N ASP A 5 20.63 15.28 -48.08
CA ASP A 5 21.16 16.56 -47.60
C ASP A 5 20.27 17.74 -48.03
N ARG A 6 19.11 17.88 -47.38
CA ARG A 6 18.19 19.03 -47.51
C ARG A 6 17.97 19.65 -46.14
N ASP A 7 19.05 20.01 -45.44
CA ASP A 7 18.96 20.40 -44.02
C ASP A 7 19.09 21.90 -43.73
N VAL A 8 18.89 22.79 -44.73
CA VAL A 8 18.74 24.22 -44.45
C VAL A 8 17.67 24.83 -45.34
N LEU A 9 16.52 25.18 -44.75
CA LEU A 9 15.51 26.03 -45.40
C LEU A 9 16.15 27.38 -45.74
N ASP A 10 15.88 27.92 -46.93
CA ASP A 10 16.42 29.22 -47.28
C ASP A 10 15.68 30.38 -46.55
N GLU A 11 16.26 31.58 -46.58
CA GLU A 11 15.66 32.75 -45.91
C GLU A 11 14.23 33.05 -46.43
N VAL A 12 13.94 32.77 -47.70
CA VAL A 12 12.63 33.03 -48.32
C VAL A 12 11.58 32.07 -47.77
N GLU A 13 11.90 30.79 -47.72
CA GLU A 13 11.05 29.73 -47.16
C GLU A 13 10.76 30.00 -45.68
N ILE A 14 11.78 30.35 -44.90
CA ILE A 14 11.63 30.69 -43.48
C ILE A 14 10.78 31.96 -43.31
N ARG A 15 10.94 32.97 -44.18
CA ARG A 15 10.08 34.16 -44.17
C ARG A 15 8.62 33.79 -44.33
N HIS A 16 8.36 32.94 -45.32
CA HIS A 16 7.03 32.57 -45.71
C HIS A 16 6.32 31.84 -44.55
N LEU A 17 7.01 30.87 -43.95
CA LEU A 17 6.53 30.16 -42.76
C LEU A 17 6.28 31.10 -41.57
N LEU A 18 7.17 32.06 -41.30
CA LEU A 18 7.00 33.03 -40.22
C LEU A 18 5.77 33.94 -40.45
N ILE A 19 5.60 34.44 -41.67
CA ILE A 19 4.45 35.28 -42.05
C ILE A 19 3.14 34.50 -41.91
N GLU A 20 3.11 33.26 -42.40
CA GLU A 20 1.95 32.37 -42.27
C GLU A 20 1.61 32.11 -40.80
N HIS A 21 2.61 31.80 -39.97
CA HIS A 21 2.40 31.54 -38.55
C HIS A 21 1.83 32.75 -37.80
N VAL A 22 2.37 33.94 -38.05
CA VAL A 22 1.89 35.19 -37.45
C VAL A 22 0.48 35.55 -37.95
N GLY A 23 0.19 35.29 -39.23
CA GLY A 23 -1.12 35.57 -39.84
C GLY A 23 -2.28 34.79 -39.22
N HIS A 24 -2.02 33.60 -38.66
CA HIS A 24 -3.02 32.77 -37.99
C HIS A 24 -3.31 33.19 -36.54
N ARG A 25 -2.61 34.20 -35.99
CA ARG A 25 -2.78 34.66 -34.61
C ARG A 25 -3.38 36.06 -34.58
N CYS A 26 -4.65 36.15 -34.17
CA CYS A 26 -5.33 37.43 -33.95
C CYS A 26 -4.50 38.29 -32.99
N CYS A 27 -4.35 39.58 -33.33
CA CYS A 27 -3.60 40.59 -32.57
C CYS A 27 -2.06 40.57 -32.69
N TRP A 28 -1.47 39.70 -33.51
CA TRP A 28 -0.03 39.77 -33.81
C TRP A 28 0.22 40.63 -35.05
N GLY A 29 1.04 41.68 -34.93
CA GLY A 29 1.43 42.52 -36.07
C GLY A 29 2.37 41.77 -37.01
N SER A 30 2.08 41.72 -38.31
CA SER A 30 2.88 40.97 -39.31
C SER A 30 4.11 41.72 -39.82
N ARG A 31 4.27 43.01 -39.46
CA ARG A 31 5.37 43.87 -39.95
C ARG A 31 6.76 43.34 -39.56
N PRO A 32 7.05 42.89 -38.33
CA PRO A 32 8.33 42.28 -37.98
C PRO A 32 8.66 41.06 -38.84
N ALA A 33 7.71 40.13 -39.00
CA ALA A 33 7.88 38.91 -39.81
C ALA A 33 8.22 39.18 -41.29
N ARG A 34 7.81 40.34 -41.83
CA ARG A 34 8.07 40.74 -43.22
C ARG A 34 9.35 41.55 -43.41
N THR A 35 9.73 42.35 -42.42
CA THR A 35 10.73 43.43 -42.60
C THR A 35 12.02 43.23 -41.83
N TRP A 36 12.03 42.42 -40.79
CA TRP A 36 13.23 42.19 -40.01
C TRP A 36 14.18 41.28 -40.78
N LYS A 37 15.47 41.63 -40.73
CA LYS A 37 16.53 40.81 -41.31
C LYS A 37 16.74 39.58 -40.43
N ILE A 38 16.69 38.39 -41.02
CA ILE A 38 17.07 37.16 -40.35
C ILE A 38 18.60 37.11 -40.38
N THR A 39 19.22 37.14 -39.20
CA THR A 39 20.69 37.19 -39.07
C THR A 39 21.30 35.81 -38.86
N SER A 40 20.55 34.91 -38.25
CA SER A 40 20.94 33.52 -37.99
C SER A 40 19.68 32.65 -37.90
N ILE A 41 19.84 31.38 -38.22
CA ILE A 41 18.83 30.32 -38.04
C ILE A 41 19.56 29.23 -37.25
N GLU A 42 18.98 28.84 -36.12
CA GLU A 42 19.57 27.88 -35.21
C GLU A 42 18.59 26.74 -34.98
N ASP A 43 19.05 25.50 -35.11
CA ASP A 43 18.23 24.33 -34.84
C ASP A 43 17.91 24.22 -33.35
N CYS A 44 16.61 24.13 -33.07
CA CYS A 44 16.07 23.97 -31.73
C CYS A 44 15.89 22.49 -31.41
N ASN A 45 17.01 21.76 -31.31
CA ASN A 45 17.02 20.35 -30.97
C ASN A 45 16.74 20.14 -29.48
N VAL A 46 15.79 19.26 -29.19
CA VAL A 46 15.41 18.93 -27.82
C VAL A 46 15.40 17.42 -27.65
N TYR A 47 16.21 16.94 -26.72
CA TYR A 47 16.33 15.54 -26.39
C TYR A 47 15.55 15.27 -25.11
N VAL A 48 14.66 14.29 -25.15
CA VAL A 48 13.90 13.83 -23.99
C VAL A 48 14.36 12.42 -23.66
N GLY A 49 14.95 12.25 -22.48
CA GLY A 49 15.29 10.96 -21.91
C GLY A 49 14.26 10.56 -20.87
N THR A 50 13.71 9.35 -20.99
CA THR A 50 12.86 8.73 -19.97
C THR A 50 13.55 7.47 -19.48
N LEU A 51 13.75 7.37 -18.17
CA LEU A 51 14.24 6.17 -17.50
C LEU A 51 13.11 5.60 -16.66
N GLU A 52 12.67 4.38 -17.02
CA GLU A 52 11.70 3.61 -16.25
C GLU A 52 12.43 2.51 -15.49
N THR A 53 12.40 2.59 -14.16
CA THR A 53 13.01 1.60 -13.27
C THR A 53 11.91 0.74 -12.67
N PHE A 54 11.81 -0.50 -13.14
CA PHE A 54 10.92 -1.51 -12.58
C PHE A 54 11.56 -2.17 -11.36
N ILE A 55 10.88 -2.12 -10.22
CA ILE A 55 11.39 -2.59 -8.93
C ILE A 55 10.46 -3.67 -8.41
N GLU A 56 11.03 -4.81 -8.03
CA GLU A 56 10.35 -5.86 -7.27
C GLU A 56 10.91 -5.91 -5.85
N GLU A 57 10.02 -5.82 -4.86
CA GLU A 57 10.34 -5.96 -3.44
C GLU A 57 9.56 -7.16 -2.88
N ARG A 58 10.24 -8.00 -2.09
CA ARG A 58 9.64 -9.16 -1.43
C ARG A 58 9.98 -9.18 0.05
N ASP A 59 8.96 -9.31 0.89
CA ASP A 59 9.11 -9.50 2.33
C ASP A 59 8.15 -10.56 2.88
N THR A 60 8.38 -11.01 4.12
CA THR A 60 7.60 -12.08 4.75
C THR A 60 6.85 -11.54 5.95
N ILE A 61 5.53 -11.72 5.94
CA ILE A 61 4.62 -11.32 7.00
C ILE A 61 4.07 -12.56 7.69
N LEU A 62 4.19 -12.61 9.02
CA LEU A 62 3.59 -13.66 9.83
C LEU A 62 2.15 -13.29 10.18
N LYS A 63 1.18 -14.05 9.66
CA LYS A 63 -0.24 -13.92 10.04
C LYS A 63 -0.58 -14.96 11.09
N LYS A 64 -1.33 -14.56 12.11
CA LYS A 64 -1.83 -15.46 13.17
C LYS A 64 -3.35 -15.38 13.23
N GLU A 65 -4.01 -16.53 13.22
CA GLU A 65 -5.47 -16.64 13.32
C GLU A 65 -5.87 -17.74 14.32
N PRO A 66 -7.06 -17.65 14.95
CA PRO A 66 -7.59 -18.73 15.79
C PRO A 66 -7.59 -20.07 15.07
N TYR A 67 -7.14 -21.14 15.75
CA TYR A 67 -7.03 -22.47 15.17
C TYR A 67 -7.91 -23.49 15.87
N ASP A 68 -8.88 -24.05 15.15
CA ASP A 68 -9.95 -24.92 15.64
C ASP A 68 -9.70 -26.44 15.44
N GLY A 69 -8.50 -26.83 14.99
CA GLY A 69 -8.11 -28.25 14.86
C GLY A 69 -8.21 -28.84 13.45
N GLY A 70 -8.16 -28.00 12.41
CA GLY A 70 -8.11 -28.42 11.00
C GLY A 70 -6.83 -29.18 10.59
N LYS A 71 -6.69 -29.47 9.29
CA LYS A 71 -5.41 -29.94 8.74
C LYS A 71 -4.55 -28.73 8.40
N ILE A 72 -3.32 -28.69 8.88
CA ILE A 72 -2.38 -27.61 8.56
C ILE A 72 -1.39 -28.03 7.48
N ASP A 73 -0.96 -27.09 6.65
CA ASP A 73 0.14 -27.23 5.73
C ASP A 73 1.48 -26.89 6.40
N GLY A 74 1.94 -27.81 7.25
CA GLY A 74 3.16 -27.66 8.02
C GLY A 74 4.42 -28.21 7.34
N ARG A 75 5.55 -28.08 8.04
CA ARG A 75 6.89 -28.49 7.56
C ARG A 75 7.03 -30.01 7.35
N ASP A 76 6.10 -30.80 7.88
CA ASP A 76 6.02 -32.24 7.66
C ASP A 76 5.64 -32.59 6.22
N LYS A 77 5.02 -31.65 5.48
CA LYS A 77 4.60 -31.84 4.08
C LYS A 77 5.64 -31.38 3.06
N GLY A 78 6.66 -30.64 3.48
CA GLY A 78 7.72 -30.17 2.60
C GLY A 78 8.58 -29.05 3.21
N PRO A 79 9.65 -28.63 2.51
CA PRO A 79 10.48 -27.52 2.95
C PRO A 79 9.72 -26.20 2.83
N VAL A 80 9.97 -25.30 3.78
CA VAL A 80 9.52 -23.90 3.70
C VAL A 80 10.44 -23.17 2.73
N LEU A 81 9.85 -22.62 1.67
CA LEU A 81 10.59 -21.86 0.66
C LEU A 81 10.95 -20.46 1.16
N GLY A 82 12.11 -19.97 0.73
CA GLY A 82 12.48 -18.57 0.83
C GLY A 82 11.59 -17.69 -0.05
N VAL A 83 11.43 -16.41 0.29
CA VAL A 83 10.52 -15.49 -0.42
C VAL A 83 10.87 -15.32 -1.92
N TRP A 84 12.15 -15.46 -2.27
CA TRP A 84 12.63 -15.40 -3.65
C TRP A 84 12.56 -16.74 -4.39
N GLU A 85 12.38 -17.85 -3.68
CA GLU A 85 12.22 -19.20 -4.26
C GLU A 85 10.77 -19.50 -4.66
N LEU A 86 9.82 -18.65 -4.26
CA LEU A 86 8.42 -18.76 -4.64
C LEU A 86 8.23 -18.56 -6.14
N ASP A 87 7.54 -19.51 -6.77
CA ASP A 87 7.09 -19.38 -8.15
C ASP A 87 5.88 -18.43 -8.22
N LEU A 88 6.15 -17.21 -8.68
CA LEU A 88 5.16 -16.14 -8.80
C LEU A 88 4.91 -15.75 -10.26
N ARG A 89 5.25 -16.61 -11.22
CA ARG A 89 5.12 -16.29 -12.66
C ARG A 89 3.69 -15.93 -13.05
N SER A 90 2.69 -16.51 -12.41
CA SER A 90 1.27 -16.15 -12.62
C SER A 90 0.90 -14.78 -12.07
N GLU A 91 1.64 -14.29 -11.08
CA GLU A 91 1.43 -12.99 -10.44
C GLU A 91 2.26 -11.87 -11.06
N PHE A 92 3.17 -12.18 -11.97
CA PHE A 92 3.99 -11.15 -12.61
C PHE A 92 3.08 -10.16 -13.37
N PRO A 93 3.18 -8.86 -13.07
CA PRO A 93 2.45 -7.88 -13.85
C PRO A 93 3.04 -7.83 -15.28
N MET A 94 2.30 -7.19 -16.19
CA MET A 94 2.94 -6.69 -17.39
C MET A 94 4.09 -5.75 -16.97
N LEU A 95 5.24 -5.83 -17.63
CA LEU A 95 6.37 -4.97 -17.28
C LEU A 95 5.96 -3.49 -17.32
N PHE A 96 6.50 -2.70 -16.40
CA PHE A 96 6.24 -1.27 -16.27
C PHE A 96 4.82 -0.86 -15.83
N VAL A 97 4.08 -1.74 -15.12
CA VAL A 97 2.89 -1.28 -14.38
C VAL A 97 3.27 -0.22 -13.34
N PRO A 98 2.42 0.79 -13.09
CA PRO A 98 2.70 1.82 -12.07
C PRO A 98 2.96 1.18 -10.69
N GLU A 99 2.05 0.30 -10.27
CA GLU A 99 2.13 -0.42 -9.00
C GLU A 99 1.29 -1.71 -9.08
N LYS A 100 1.77 -2.79 -8.45
CA LYS A 100 1.01 -4.01 -8.17
C LYS A 100 1.48 -4.59 -6.85
N GLU A 101 0.54 -5.10 -6.06
CA GLU A 101 0.82 -5.78 -4.80
C GLU A 101 0.03 -7.09 -4.71
N VAL A 102 0.68 -8.14 -4.20
CA VAL A 102 0.03 -9.42 -3.92
C VAL A 102 0.49 -10.00 -2.58
N MET A 103 -0.40 -10.79 -1.98
CA MET A 103 -0.15 -11.55 -0.76
C MET A 103 -0.29 -13.03 -1.07
N VAL A 104 0.80 -13.79 -0.99
CA VAL A 104 0.83 -15.21 -1.35
C VAL A 104 1.27 -16.03 -0.15
N LYS A 105 0.49 -17.06 0.23
CA LYS A 105 0.87 -17.96 1.32
C LYS A 105 2.17 -18.68 0.96
N ILE A 106 3.11 -18.74 1.91
CA ILE A 106 4.33 -19.54 1.75
C ILE A 106 3.96 -21.00 2.05
N PRO A 107 4.11 -21.93 1.08
CA PRO A 107 3.79 -23.34 1.29
C PRO A 107 4.53 -23.93 2.49
N HIS A 108 3.89 -24.89 3.16
CA HIS A 108 4.45 -25.67 4.27
C HIS A 108 4.89 -24.85 5.49
N SER A 109 4.50 -23.58 5.57
CA SER A 109 4.90 -22.66 6.65
C SER A 109 3.87 -22.52 7.76
N GLU A 110 2.77 -23.26 7.71
CA GLU A 110 1.78 -23.25 8.78
C GLU A 110 2.32 -23.94 10.05
N ILE A 111 2.17 -23.28 11.19
CA ILE A 111 2.60 -23.78 12.49
C ILE A 111 1.49 -23.48 13.50
N THR A 112 1.07 -24.49 14.25
CA THR A 112 0.18 -24.28 15.39
C THR A 112 1.00 -23.78 16.59
N GLU A 113 0.65 -22.60 17.09
CA GLU A 113 1.21 -22.02 18.29
C GLU A 113 0.18 -22.02 19.42
N LYS A 114 0.68 -22.16 20.65
CA LYS A 114 -0.12 -21.98 21.85
C LYS A 114 -0.51 -20.50 21.98
N CYS A 115 -1.79 -20.20 22.18
CA CYS A 115 -2.23 -18.83 22.46
C CYS A 115 -1.61 -18.35 23.78
N LEU A 116 -0.81 -17.29 23.70
CA LEU A 116 -0.09 -16.74 24.85
C LEU A 116 -1.05 -16.09 25.85
N ASP A 117 -2.07 -15.40 25.35
CA ASP A 117 -3.05 -14.64 26.17
C ASP A 117 -4.00 -15.52 27.00
N CYS A 118 -4.03 -16.83 26.76
CA CYS A 118 -4.77 -17.76 27.61
C CYS A 118 -3.92 -18.97 28.02
N GLU A 119 -2.64 -18.96 27.66
CA GLU A 119 -1.73 -20.09 27.79
C GLU A 119 -2.39 -21.42 27.37
N GLY A 120 -2.99 -21.47 26.18
CA GLY A 120 -3.56 -22.72 25.66
C GLY A 120 -4.91 -23.13 26.24
N ARG A 121 -5.47 -22.40 27.22
CA ARG A 121 -6.72 -22.80 27.88
C ARG A 121 -8.00 -22.45 27.12
N GLY A 122 -7.93 -21.50 26.17
CA GLY A 122 -9.11 -20.96 25.49
C GLY A 122 -9.95 -20.00 26.34
N GLU A 123 -9.73 -19.94 27.65
CA GLU A 123 -10.41 -19.02 28.57
C GLU A 123 -9.43 -18.08 29.26
N ALA A 124 -9.87 -16.87 29.57
CA ALA A 124 -9.12 -15.84 30.28
C ALA A 124 -9.90 -15.37 31.54
N PRO A 125 -9.20 -14.93 32.60
CA PRO A 125 -9.86 -14.32 33.76
C PRO A 125 -10.79 -13.19 33.35
N CYS A 126 -12.00 -13.18 33.92
CA CYS A 126 -12.99 -12.14 33.64
C CYS A 126 -12.42 -10.76 34.02
N PRO A 127 -12.30 -9.81 33.08
CA PRO A 127 -11.67 -8.51 33.35
C PRO A 127 -12.48 -7.67 34.33
N THR A 128 -13.76 -7.98 34.55
CA THR A 128 -14.63 -7.25 35.47
C THR A 128 -14.48 -7.70 36.93
N CYS A 129 -14.47 -9.01 37.20
CA CYS A 129 -14.45 -9.54 38.58
C CYS A 129 -13.11 -10.17 38.99
N ASN A 130 -12.21 -10.39 38.04
CA ASN A 130 -10.86 -10.94 38.25
C ASN A 130 -9.79 -10.03 37.61
N ALA A 131 -10.03 -8.71 37.60
CA ALA A 131 -9.08 -7.73 37.09
C ALA A 131 -7.70 -7.89 37.75
N GLY A 132 -6.64 -7.93 36.94
CA GLY A 132 -5.25 -8.04 37.41
C GLY A 132 -4.84 -9.41 37.95
N GLN A 133 -5.71 -10.43 37.89
CA GLN A 133 -5.30 -11.80 38.19
C GLN A 133 -4.44 -12.37 37.06
N GLN A 134 -3.41 -13.14 37.43
CA GLN A 134 -2.58 -13.84 36.46
C GLN A 134 -3.35 -14.96 35.75
N HIS A 135 -2.90 -15.29 34.55
CA HIS A 135 -3.33 -16.44 33.78
C HIS A 135 -3.31 -17.72 34.65
N GLY A 136 -4.45 -18.41 34.73
CA GLY A 136 -4.62 -19.63 35.54
C GLY A 136 -5.09 -19.40 36.99
N PHE A 137 -5.10 -18.16 37.48
CA PHE A 137 -5.65 -17.80 38.78
C PHE A 137 -6.93 -16.98 38.58
N TYR A 138 -8.05 -17.48 39.07
CA TYR A 138 -9.31 -16.73 39.07
C TYR A 138 -10.18 -17.15 40.25
N LYS A 139 -11.03 -16.23 40.68
CA LYS A 139 -12.06 -16.48 41.66
C LYS A 139 -13.37 -16.72 40.92
N ALA A 140 -13.91 -17.92 41.08
CA ALA A 140 -15.27 -18.22 40.68
C ALA A 140 -16.28 -17.62 41.67
N ASN A 141 -17.55 -17.66 41.30
CA ASN A 141 -18.70 -17.24 42.10
C ASN A 141 -18.62 -15.79 42.60
N GLN A 142 -17.91 -14.93 41.88
CA GLN A 142 -17.85 -13.51 42.22
C GLN A 142 -19.21 -12.86 41.90
N MET A 143 -19.83 -12.34 42.94
CA MET A 143 -21.10 -11.65 42.87
C MET A 143 -20.87 -10.15 43.08
N THR A 144 -21.62 -9.31 42.38
CA THR A 144 -21.60 -7.86 42.52
C THR A 144 -22.79 -7.40 43.34
N ARG A 145 -22.65 -6.37 44.18
CA ARG A 145 -23.79 -5.79 44.89
C ARG A 145 -24.83 -5.31 43.89
N CYS A 146 -26.10 -5.64 44.13
CA CYS A 146 -27.19 -5.13 43.32
C CYS A 146 -27.20 -3.60 43.42
N SER A 147 -27.07 -2.93 42.29
CA SER A 147 -27.03 -1.46 42.22
C SER A 147 -28.34 -0.80 42.64
N VAL A 148 -29.46 -1.53 42.54
CA VAL A 148 -30.81 -1.01 42.82
C VAL A 148 -31.14 -1.05 44.32
N CYS A 149 -30.80 -2.12 45.03
CA CYS A 149 -31.01 -2.21 46.49
C CYS A 149 -29.73 -2.01 47.31
N HIS A 150 -28.60 -1.68 46.67
CA HIS A 150 -27.26 -1.52 47.27
C HIS A 150 -26.82 -2.66 48.20
N GLY A 151 -27.17 -3.91 47.86
CA GLY A 151 -26.85 -5.07 48.71
C GLY A 151 -27.93 -5.50 49.70
N ARG A 152 -29.01 -4.72 49.89
CA ARG A 152 -30.04 -5.01 50.92
C ARG A 152 -31.00 -6.15 50.56
N GLY A 153 -31.20 -6.43 49.28
CA GLY A 153 -32.28 -7.32 48.82
C GLY A 153 -33.68 -6.69 48.88
N LEU A 154 -33.81 -5.51 49.49
CA LEU A 154 -35.08 -4.81 49.70
C LEU A 154 -35.01 -3.37 49.17
N LEU A 155 -36.16 -2.87 48.70
CA LEU A 155 -36.38 -1.48 48.31
C LEU A 155 -37.30 -0.81 49.34
N ALA A 156 -36.77 0.24 49.98
CA ALA A 156 -37.48 1.01 50.99
C ALA A 156 -38.36 2.07 50.31
N HIS A 157 -39.63 2.12 50.70
CA HIS A 157 -40.61 3.09 50.22
C HIS A 157 -40.76 4.27 51.18
N GLN A 158 -41.32 5.38 50.70
CA GLN A 158 -41.50 6.60 51.49
C GLN A 158 -42.50 6.43 52.65
N ASP A 159 -43.39 5.45 52.54
CA ASP A 159 -44.37 5.09 53.58
C ASP A 159 -43.79 4.17 54.67
N GLY A 160 -42.49 3.84 54.58
CA GLY A 160 -41.79 2.97 55.52
C GLY A 160 -41.96 1.48 55.26
N SER A 161 -42.67 1.08 54.18
CA SER A 161 -42.76 -0.32 53.77
C SER A 161 -41.52 -0.76 52.97
N ASP A 162 -41.15 -2.04 53.07
CA ASP A 162 -40.10 -2.65 52.26
C ASP A 162 -40.72 -3.61 51.24
N SER A 163 -40.22 -3.55 50.00
CA SER A 163 -40.54 -4.53 48.96
C SER A 163 -39.31 -5.33 48.56
N VAL A 164 -39.51 -6.60 48.18
CA VAL A 164 -38.42 -7.44 47.67
C VAL A 164 -37.88 -6.83 46.39
N CYS A 165 -36.56 -6.64 46.33
CA CYS A 165 -35.91 -6.13 45.13
C CYS A 165 -36.02 -7.17 44.01
N GLY A 166 -36.86 -6.90 43.01
CA GLY A 166 -37.07 -7.81 41.87
C GLY A 166 -35.82 -8.00 41.00
N MET A 167 -34.91 -7.01 40.94
CA MET A 167 -33.66 -7.13 40.17
C MET A 167 -32.76 -8.26 40.68
N CYS A 168 -32.68 -8.45 42.00
CA CYS A 168 -31.85 -9.49 42.62
C CYS A 168 -32.66 -10.59 43.32
N ASN A 169 -33.99 -10.60 43.14
CA ASN A 169 -34.92 -11.51 43.80
C ASN A 169 -34.66 -11.64 45.31
N GLY A 170 -34.44 -10.52 45.99
CA GLY A 170 -34.19 -10.50 47.44
C GLY A 170 -32.77 -10.87 47.89
N GLN A 171 -31.88 -11.29 47.00
CA GLN A 171 -30.54 -11.75 47.37
C GLN A 171 -29.55 -10.62 47.69
N GLY A 172 -29.84 -9.39 47.24
CA GLY A 172 -28.94 -8.24 47.40
C GLY A 172 -27.71 -8.25 46.48
N MET A 173 -27.39 -9.39 45.89
CA MET A 173 -26.23 -9.61 45.03
C MET A 173 -26.69 -10.08 43.65
N LEU A 174 -25.92 -9.75 42.62
CA LEU A 174 -26.14 -10.14 41.23
C LEU A 174 -24.90 -10.88 40.71
N PRO A 175 -25.08 -11.88 39.83
CA PRO A 175 -23.95 -12.52 39.19
C PRO A 175 -23.16 -11.52 38.36
N CYS A 176 -21.85 -11.73 38.23
CA CYS A 176 -21.04 -10.89 37.35
C CYS A 176 -21.57 -11.00 35.91
N ILE A 177 -22.01 -9.89 35.32
CA ILE A 177 -22.66 -9.86 34.00
C ILE A 177 -21.74 -10.36 32.88
N ALA A 178 -20.43 -10.13 32.99
CA ALA A 178 -19.47 -10.47 31.95
C ALA A 178 -19.16 -11.98 31.89
N CYS A 179 -19.24 -12.69 33.01
CA CYS A 179 -18.87 -14.10 33.09
C CYS A 179 -19.95 -15.00 33.73
N ALA A 180 -21.14 -14.48 34.01
CA ALA A 180 -22.19 -15.15 34.78
C ALA A 180 -21.66 -15.80 36.07
N SER A 181 -20.81 -15.08 36.80
CA SER A 181 -20.11 -15.57 38.00
C SER A 181 -19.15 -16.76 37.81
N ARG A 182 -18.91 -17.26 36.59
CA ARG A 182 -17.89 -18.30 36.33
C ARG A 182 -16.47 -17.84 36.66
N GLY A 183 -16.21 -16.54 36.58
CA GLY A 183 -14.90 -15.93 36.80
C GLY A 183 -13.97 -15.97 35.58
N LEU A 184 -14.39 -16.65 34.51
CA LEU A 184 -13.68 -16.77 33.23
C LEU A 184 -14.55 -16.31 32.08
N VAL A 185 -13.92 -15.83 31.02
CA VAL A 185 -14.54 -15.50 29.74
C VAL A 185 -13.75 -16.14 28.60
N THR A 186 -14.39 -16.35 27.45
CA THR A 186 -13.70 -16.85 26.25
C THR A 186 -12.56 -15.92 25.88
N CYS A 187 -11.37 -16.48 25.64
CA CYS A 187 -10.22 -15.74 25.15
C CYS A 187 -10.53 -15.18 23.76
N GLN A 188 -10.43 -13.85 23.61
CA GLN A 188 -10.74 -13.16 22.36
C GLN A 188 -9.66 -13.38 21.30
N THR A 189 -8.40 -13.56 21.70
CA THR A 189 -7.27 -13.73 20.78
C THR A 189 -7.35 -15.04 20.00
N CYS A 190 -7.76 -16.14 20.65
CA CYS A 190 -7.90 -17.45 20.02
C CYS A 190 -9.36 -17.91 19.88
N ASN A 191 -10.34 -17.04 20.15
CA ASN A 191 -11.77 -17.36 20.13
C ASN A 191 -12.14 -18.67 20.87
N GLY A 192 -11.49 -18.95 22.00
CA GLY A 192 -11.75 -20.17 22.76
C GLY A 192 -10.96 -21.40 22.36
N CYS A 193 -10.20 -21.37 21.25
CA CYS A 193 -9.52 -22.55 20.75
C CYS A 193 -8.25 -22.91 21.55
N GLY A 194 -7.66 -21.95 22.26
CA GLY A 194 -6.38 -22.13 22.96
C GLY A 194 -5.15 -22.12 22.05
N SER A 195 -5.33 -22.26 20.75
CA SER A 195 -4.27 -22.26 19.74
C SER A 195 -4.48 -21.20 18.66
N LEU A 196 -3.37 -20.77 18.06
CA LEU A 196 -3.31 -19.91 16.89
C LEU A 196 -2.60 -20.65 15.77
N LEU A 197 -3.05 -20.48 14.53
CA LEU A 197 -2.36 -20.90 13.33
C LEU A 197 -1.49 -19.75 12.86
N ALA A 198 -0.18 -19.93 12.91
CA ALA A 198 0.78 -18.99 12.36
C ALA A 198 1.14 -19.40 10.92
N GLN A 199 0.97 -18.50 9.97
CA GLN A 199 1.21 -18.71 8.54
C GLN A 199 2.11 -17.60 8.00
N SER A 200 3.28 -17.95 7.46
CA SER A 200 4.10 -17.00 6.72
C SER A 200 3.46 -16.70 5.37
N THR A 201 3.30 -15.42 5.05
CA THR A 201 2.77 -14.93 3.78
C THR A 201 3.81 -14.03 3.14
N ALA A 202 4.12 -14.25 1.87
CA ALA A 202 4.96 -13.36 1.09
C ALA A 202 4.16 -12.13 0.67
N HIS A 203 4.70 -10.96 0.97
CA HIS A 203 4.23 -9.67 0.50
C HIS A 203 5.13 -9.24 -0.65
N VAL A 204 4.56 -9.14 -1.84
CA VAL A 204 5.32 -8.89 -3.07
C VAL A 204 4.78 -7.64 -3.72
N ARG A 205 5.68 -6.68 -3.96
CA ARG A 205 5.36 -5.35 -4.48
C ARG A 205 6.17 -5.09 -5.72
N TRP A 206 5.49 -4.74 -6.81
CA TRP A 206 6.10 -4.25 -8.03
C TRP A 206 5.75 -2.78 -8.21
N LYS A 207 6.73 -1.94 -8.52
CA LYS A 207 6.52 -0.52 -8.82
C LYS A 207 7.44 -0.05 -9.92
N THR A 208 6.97 0.91 -10.70
CA THR A 208 7.79 1.56 -11.74
C THR A 208 8.06 2.99 -11.34
N LEU A 209 9.34 3.34 -11.23
CA LEU A 209 9.77 4.72 -11.06
C LEU A 209 10.12 5.29 -12.43
N THR A 210 9.50 6.42 -12.78
CA THR A 210 9.77 7.11 -14.05
C THR A 210 10.52 8.40 -13.77
N ALA A 211 11.71 8.54 -14.34
CA ALA A 211 12.48 9.77 -14.35
C ALA A 211 12.53 10.31 -15.77
N ARG A 212 12.13 11.57 -15.96
CA ARG A 212 12.17 12.27 -17.25
C ARG A 212 13.17 13.41 -17.16
N LYS A 213 14.04 13.53 -18.17
CA LYS A 213 14.97 14.65 -18.32
C LYS A 213 14.87 15.22 -19.72
N VAL A 214 14.78 16.54 -19.80
CA VAL A 214 14.82 17.29 -21.05
C VAL A 214 16.21 17.93 -21.15
N SER A 215 16.80 17.85 -22.34
CA SER A 215 18.06 18.52 -22.68
C SER A 215 17.84 19.28 -23.97
N ALA A 216 17.78 20.59 -23.87
CA ALA A 216 17.59 21.50 -24.99
C ALA A 216 18.93 22.09 -25.43
N THR A 217 19.17 22.22 -26.73
CA THR A 217 20.28 23.03 -27.25
C THR A 217 20.03 24.52 -26.97
N THR A 218 21.06 25.35 -27.09
CA THR A 218 21.05 26.78 -26.71
C THR A 218 19.85 27.56 -27.27
N GLY A 219 19.44 27.30 -28.52
CA GLY A 219 18.28 27.94 -29.15
C GLY A 219 16.93 27.52 -28.54
N ALA A 220 16.83 26.28 -28.06
CA ALA A 220 15.61 25.72 -27.46
C ALA A 220 15.52 25.90 -25.93
N ALA A 221 16.60 26.37 -25.27
CA ALA A 221 16.65 26.56 -23.82
C ALA A 221 15.64 27.60 -23.29
N SER A 222 15.09 28.45 -24.17
CA SER A 222 14.05 29.42 -23.85
C SER A 222 12.63 28.84 -23.85
N VAL A 223 12.46 27.59 -24.31
CA VAL A 223 11.17 26.91 -24.40
C VAL A 223 10.92 26.11 -23.11
N PRO A 224 9.77 26.29 -22.42
CA PRO A 224 9.48 25.56 -21.18
C PRO A 224 9.42 24.04 -21.36
N ASP A 225 10.06 23.27 -20.47
CA ASP A 225 10.10 21.80 -20.53
C ASP A 225 8.70 21.14 -20.60
N GLU A 226 7.73 21.81 -19.98
CA GLU A 226 6.33 21.40 -19.94
C GLU A 226 5.68 21.40 -21.31
N VAL A 227 6.17 22.12 -22.32
CA VAL A 227 5.50 22.10 -23.64
C VAL A 227 5.88 20.90 -24.48
N PHE A 228 7.01 20.24 -24.18
CA PHE A 228 7.55 19.17 -25.03
C PHE A 228 6.76 17.85 -24.96
N HIS A 229 5.88 17.65 -23.97
CA HIS A 229 5.02 16.44 -23.96
C HIS A 229 4.01 16.43 -25.12
N ARG A 230 3.77 17.59 -25.76
CA ARG A 230 2.86 17.73 -26.92
C ARG A 230 3.59 17.72 -28.26
N ALA A 231 4.92 17.75 -28.25
CA ALA A 231 5.72 17.75 -29.46
C ALA A 231 5.76 16.33 -30.05
N GLN A 232 5.70 16.23 -31.37
CA GLN A 232 6.03 14.99 -32.06
C GLN A 232 7.56 14.86 -32.09
N GLY A 233 8.06 13.67 -31.75
CA GLY A 233 9.48 13.37 -31.74
C GLY A 233 9.78 12.04 -32.41
N VAL A 234 11.05 11.78 -32.66
CA VAL A 234 11.56 10.51 -33.21
C VAL A 234 12.28 9.76 -32.10
N GLN A 235 12.01 8.46 -31.96
CA GLN A 235 12.72 7.61 -31.00
C GLN A 235 14.14 7.36 -31.48
N LEU A 236 15.12 7.97 -30.82
CA LEU A 236 16.55 7.79 -31.15
C LEU A 236 17.15 6.52 -30.53
N CYS A 237 16.66 6.11 -29.36
CA CYS A 237 17.19 4.97 -28.62
C CYS A 237 16.11 4.37 -27.70
N ASN A 238 16.10 3.04 -27.57
CA ASN A 238 15.32 2.31 -26.58
C ASN A 238 16.15 1.12 -26.11
N ILE A 239 16.57 1.16 -24.84
CA ILE A 239 17.40 0.13 -24.22
C ILE A 239 16.64 -0.41 -23.01
N GLN A 240 16.53 -1.74 -22.97
CA GLN A 240 16.00 -2.46 -21.83
C GLN A 240 17.08 -3.40 -21.30
N ALA A 241 17.48 -3.21 -20.04
CA ALA A 241 18.51 -4.00 -19.39
C ALA A 241 18.28 -4.01 -17.87
N TYR A 242 18.88 -5.00 -17.18
CA TYR A 242 18.92 -5.00 -15.72
C TYR A 242 19.62 -3.76 -15.16
N GLN A 243 20.63 -3.27 -15.88
CA GLN A 243 21.28 -2.00 -15.63
C GLN A 243 21.41 -1.24 -16.94
N CYS A 244 20.68 -0.14 -17.09
CA CYS A 244 20.80 0.72 -18.26
C CYS A 244 22.12 1.49 -18.20
N THR A 245 22.86 1.49 -19.32
CA THR A 245 24.03 2.34 -19.51
C THR A 245 23.64 3.61 -20.25
N PRO A 246 24.39 4.71 -20.10
CA PRO A 246 24.17 5.91 -20.90
C PRO A 246 24.19 5.59 -22.40
N ALA A 247 23.22 6.13 -23.14
CA ALA A 247 23.24 6.12 -24.59
C ALA A 247 24.21 7.20 -25.08
N PHE A 248 25.15 6.81 -25.94
CA PHE A 248 26.07 7.74 -26.60
C PHE A 248 25.61 7.95 -28.04
N PHE A 249 25.39 9.20 -28.42
CA PHE A 249 25.11 9.58 -29.80
C PHE A 249 26.35 10.32 -30.31
N ALA A 250 27.07 9.72 -31.26
CA ALA A 250 28.34 10.24 -31.75
C ALA A 250 28.20 11.61 -32.42
N ASP A 251 27.00 11.94 -32.90
CA ASP A 251 26.71 13.16 -33.68
C ASP A 251 25.92 14.21 -32.87
N SER A 252 25.82 14.07 -31.54
CA SER A 252 25.05 15.00 -30.68
C SER A 252 25.90 16.00 -29.89
N TYR A 253 27.15 16.26 -30.30
CA TYR A 253 27.95 17.34 -29.72
C TYR A 253 27.60 18.68 -30.38
N PRO A 254 27.57 19.78 -29.61
CA PRO A 254 27.28 21.12 -30.11
C PRO A 254 28.35 21.65 -31.07
#